data_AF-A0A7S1PQU2-F1
#
_entry.id   AF-A0A7S1PQU2-F1
#
_cell.length_a   1.000
_cell.length_b   1.000
_cell.length_c   1.000
_cell.angle_alpha   90.00
_cell.angle_beta   90.00
_cell.angle_gamma   90.00
#
_symmetry.space_group_name_H-M   'P 1'
#
loop_
_entity.id
_entity.type
_entity.pdbx_description
1 polymer ?
#
loop_
_entity_poly.entity_id
_entity_poly.type
_entity_poly.pdbx_seq_one_letter_code
_entity_poly.pdbx_strand_id
1 'polypeptide(L)'
;VILAWGKPDTPGASSPSLAAGPSAIFHAFHWRWTEVEKHVSEIADGGFDAVQLSPAQRSKEGEQWWTRYQPLNYEEIHGLGDEAELRRACAACRAAGLQVIGDIVFNHMIVVASAGEWR
;
A
#
# COMPACT_ATOMS: atom_id res chain seq x y z
N VAL A 1 4.83 13.47 5.12
CA VAL A 1 3.56 13.70 5.85
C VAL A 1 3.40 12.54 6.82
N ILE A 2 3.54 12.80 8.11
CA ILE A 2 3.34 11.81 9.18
C ILE A 2 1.84 11.81 9.46
N LEU A 3 1.15 10.68 9.24
CA LEU A 3 -0.21 10.51 9.74
C LEU A 3 -0.11 10.22 11.23
N ALA A 4 -0.56 11.17 12.06
CA ALA A 4 -0.72 10.93 13.48
C ALA A 4 -1.92 10.01 13.69
N TRP A 5 -1.66 8.79 14.14
CA TRP A 5 -2.69 7.87 14.60
C TRP A 5 -3.34 8.43 15.89
N GLY A 6 -4.66 8.61 15.89
CA GLY A 6 -5.46 8.77 17.11
C GLY A 6 -5.56 10.18 17.73
N LYS A 7 -5.97 11.23 16.99
CA LYS A 7 -6.49 12.45 17.63
C LYS A 7 -7.98 12.71 17.30
N PRO A 8 -8.86 12.81 18.31
CA PRO A 8 -10.31 12.91 18.13
C PRO A 8 -10.85 14.32 17.80
N ASP A 9 -10.04 15.38 17.84
CA ASP A 9 -10.58 16.74 17.95
C ASP A 9 -10.49 17.60 16.67
N THR A 10 -11.00 17.09 15.54
CA THR A 10 -11.40 17.98 14.42
C THR A 10 -12.93 18.09 14.39
N PRO A 11 -13.53 19.25 14.70
CA PRO A 11 -14.97 19.42 14.59
C PRO A 11 -15.38 19.42 13.10
N GLY A 12 -16.19 18.44 12.67
CA GLY A 12 -16.91 18.52 11.40
C GLY A 12 -16.76 17.39 10.37
N ALA A 13 -16.26 16.20 10.72
CA ALA A 13 -16.37 15.04 9.83
C ALA A 13 -16.98 13.85 10.59
N SER A 14 -18.28 13.62 10.35
CA SER A 14 -18.94 12.34 10.64
C SER A 14 -18.35 11.25 9.75
N SER A 15 -17.22 10.67 10.16
CA SER A 15 -16.76 9.39 9.63
C SER A 15 -17.32 8.28 10.52
N PRO A 16 -17.80 7.14 9.97
CA PRO A 16 -18.18 5.99 10.77
C PRO A 16 -17.01 5.62 11.69
N SER A 17 -17.33 5.29 12.95
CA SER A 17 -16.36 5.26 14.04
C SER A 17 -15.14 4.40 13.73
N LEU A 18 -13.97 5.03 13.66
CA LEU A 18 -12.64 4.40 13.63
C LEU A 18 -12.36 3.45 14.81
N ALA A 19 -13.25 3.36 15.79
CA ALA A 19 -13.09 2.53 16.99
C ALA A 19 -13.10 1.01 16.71
N ALA A 20 -13.62 0.57 15.57
CA ALA A 20 -13.75 -0.86 15.23
C ALA A 20 -12.76 -1.35 14.15
N GLY A 21 -11.96 -0.47 13.54
CA GLY A 21 -11.18 -0.80 12.33
C GLY A 21 -12.07 -0.96 11.07
N PRO A 22 -11.49 -1.19 9.88
CA PRO A 22 -12.26 -1.47 8.67
C PRO A 22 -13.04 -2.79 8.83
N SER A 23 -14.30 -2.81 8.42
CA SER A 23 -15.13 -4.02 8.50
C SER A 23 -14.74 -5.06 7.45
N ALA A 24 -14.35 -4.59 6.25
CA ALA A 24 -13.82 -5.41 5.17
C ALA A 24 -12.65 -4.70 4.48
N ILE A 25 -11.59 -5.47 4.19
CA ILE A 25 -10.36 -4.98 3.52
C ILE A 25 -10.23 -5.67 2.17
N PHE A 26 -10.07 -4.87 1.11
CA PHE A 26 -9.72 -5.37 -0.22
C PHE A 26 -8.20 -5.45 -0.35
N HIS A 27 -7.65 -6.65 -0.53
CA HIS A 27 -6.22 -6.80 -0.81
C HIS A 27 -5.98 -6.70 -2.32
N ALA A 28 -5.45 -5.55 -2.77
CA ALA A 28 -5.07 -5.31 -4.15
C ALA A 28 -3.71 -5.97 -4.47
N PHE A 29 -3.67 -7.30 -4.34
CA PHE A 29 -2.45 -8.09 -4.43
C PHE A 29 -1.80 -7.98 -5.82
N HIS A 30 -0.58 -7.45 -5.87
CA HIS A 30 0.22 -7.27 -7.08
C HIS A 30 -0.42 -6.37 -8.16
N TRP A 31 -1.37 -5.51 -7.78
CA TRP A 31 -1.98 -4.54 -8.70
C TRP A 31 -1.08 -3.32 -8.86
N ARG A 32 -0.95 -2.82 -10.10
CA ARG A 32 -0.38 -1.49 -10.32
C ARG A 32 -1.25 -0.44 -9.63
N TRP A 33 -0.64 0.62 -9.10
CA TRP A 33 -1.39 1.67 -8.41
C TRP A 33 -2.38 2.39 -9.34
N THR A 34 -2.09 2.44 -10.64
CA THR A 34 -3.04 2.92 -11.65
C THR A 34 -4.29 2.04 -11.79
N GLU A 35 -4.17 0.72 -11.59
CA GLU A 35 -5.34 -0.17 -11.59
C GLU A 35 -6.15 0.03 -10.31
N VAL A 36 -5.49 0.24 -9.17
CA VAL A 36 -6.18 0.59 -7.93
C VAL A 36 -6.97 1.88 -8.13
N GLU A 37 -6.33 2.95 -8.61
CA GLU A 37 -6.97 4.25 -8.92
C GLU A 37 -8.21 4.08 -9.81
N LYS A 38 -8.09 3.28 -10.88
CA LYS A 38 -9.16 3.04 -11.85
C LYS A 38 -10.38 2.33 -11.24
N HIS A 39 -10.16 1.40 -10.30
CA HIS A 39 -11.22 0.56 -9.73
C HIS A 39 -11.68 1.01 -8.34
N VAL A 40 -11.24 2.19 -7.86
CA VAL A 40 -11.60 2.73 -6.54
C VAL A 40 -13.11 2.73 -6.30
N SER A 41 -13.91 3.18 -7.27
CA SER A 41 -15.37 3.25 -7.11
C SER A 41 -15.99 1.87 -6.97
N GLU A 42 -15.56 0.89 -7.77
CA GLU A 42 -16.05 -0.49 -7.70
C GLU A 42 -15.70 -1.15 -6.34
N ILE A 43 -14.52 -0.85 -5.81
CA ILE A 43 -14.09 -1.33 -4.49
C ILE A 43 -14.97 -0.71 -3.39
N ALA A 44 -15.23 0.60 -3.45
CA ALA A 44 -16.09 1.27 -2.47
C ALA A 44 -17.55 0.78 -2.56
N ASP A 45 -18.10 0.68 -3.77
CA ASP A 45 -19.46 0.17 -4.01
C ASP A 45 -19.61 -1.30 -3.60
N GLY A 46 -18.50 -2.06 -3.60
CA GLY A 46 -18.43 -3.42 -3.08
C GLY A 46 -18.54 -3.52 -1.54
N GLY A 47 -18.58 -2.39 -0.82
CA GLY A 47 -18.72 -2.34 0.64
C GLY A 47 -17.42 -2.55 1.42
N PHE A 48 -16.26 -2.36 0.77
CA PHE A 48 -14.98 -2.36 1.47
C PHE A 48 -14.71 -1.00 2.12
N ASP A 49 -14.02 -1.01 3.26
CA ASP A 49 -13.65 0.22 3.98
C ASP A 49 -12.16 0.55 3.85
N ALA A 50 -11.35 -0.39 3.35
CA ALA A 50 -9.92 -0.24 3.19
C ALA A 50 -9.37 -1.02 2.00
N VAL A 51 -8.25 -0.55 1.46
CA VAL A 51 -7.44 -1.22 0.46
C VAL A 51 -6.04 -1.48 1.03
N GLN A 52 -5.61 -2.74 1.01
CA GLN A 52 -4.22 -3.11 1.27
C GLN A 52 -3.43 -3.18 -0.04
N LEU A 53 -2.34 -2.42 -0.12
CA LEU A 53 -1.41 -2.40 -1.25
C LEU A 53 -0.23 -3.33 -1.00
N SER A 54 0.26 -3.97 -2.07
CA SER A 54 1.55 -4.68 -2.03
C SER A 54 2.74 -3.73 -1.78
N PRO A 55 3.91 -4.27 -1.36
CA PRO A 55 5.05 -3.46 -0.96
C PRO A 55 5.46 -2.40 -1.99
N ALA A 56 5.59 -1.15 -1.52
CA ALA A 56 5.86 0.01 -2.38
C ALA A 56 7.34 0.38 -2.49
N GLN A 57 8.12 -0.01 -1.49
CA GLN A 57 9.55 0.24 -1.41
C GLN A 57 10.29 -0.45 -2.57
N ARG A 58 11.39 0.15 -3.01
CA ARG A 58 12.27 -0.44 -4.01
C ARG A 58 12.72 -1.83 -3.56
N SER A 59 12.50 -2.81 -4.42
CA SER A 59 12.74 -4.22 -4.14
C SER A 59 13.48 -4.87 -5.30
N LYS A 60 13.80 -6.17 -5.17
CA LYS A 60 14.42 -6.96 -6.22
C LYS A 60 13.72 -6.77 -7.57
N GLU A 61 14.52 -6.60 -8.62
CA GLU A 61 13.99 -6.50 -9.99
C GLU A 61 13.39 -7.83 -10.44
N GLY A 62 12.28 -7.75 -11.17
CA GLY A 62 11.55 -8.90 -11.71
C GLY A 62 10.04 -8.72 -11.62
N GLU A 63 9.33 -9.43 -12.50
CA GLU A 63 7.87 -9.32 -12.64
C GLU A 63 7.11 -10.22 -11.65
N GLN A 64 7.78 -11.20 -11.05
CA GLN A 64 7.16 -12.13 -10.12
C GLN A 64 6.76 -11.40 -8.83
N TRP A 65 5.56 -11.67 -8.32
CA TRP A 65 5.00 -11.00 -7.13
C TRP A 65 5.93 -11.02 -5.90
N TRP A 66 6.65 -12.13 -5.69
CA TRP A 66 7.48 -12.31 -4.50
C TRP A 66 8.74 -11.44 -4.52
N THR A 67 9.12 -10.86 -5.66
CA THR A 67 10.28 -9.94 -5.73
C THR A 67 10.06 -8.69 -4.88
N ARG A 68 8.80 -8.29 -4.69
CA ARG A 68 8.39 -7.17 -3.81
C ARG A 68 8.67 -7.41 -2.33
N TYR A 69 8.82 -8.68 -1.95
CA TYR A 69 9.16 -9.07 -0.59
C TYR A 69 10.68 -9.26 -0.43
N GLN A 70 11.49 -8.71 -1.32
CA GLN A 70 12.95 -8.63 -1.17
C GLN A 70 13.38 -7.15 -1.26
N PRO A 71 13.20 -6.36 -0.19
CA PRO A 71 13.50 -4.94 -0.20
C PRO A 71 14.97 -4.66 -0.49
N LEU A 72 15.24 -3.67 -1.33
CA LEU A 72 16.57 -3.15 -1.60
C LEU A 72 16.86 -1.93 -0.71
N ASN A 73 15.91 -1.00 -0.63
CA ASN A 73 15.95 0.17 0.25
C ASN A 73 14.52 0.66 0.54
N TYR A 74 14.38 1.63 1.45
CA TYR A 74 13.10 2.27 1.79
C TYR A 74 13.02 3.75 1.40
N GLU A 75 14.07 4.28 0.76
CA GLU A 75 14.15 5.69 0.38
C GLU A 75 13.43 5.96 -0.94
N GLU A 76 13.27 4.93 -1.76
CA GLU A 76 12.67 5.03 -3.09
C GLU A 76 11.40 4.18 -3.21
N ILE A 77 10.39 4.75 -3.88
CA ILE A 77 9.14 4.08 -4.24
C ILE A 77 9.25 3.60 -5.70
N HIS A 78 9.29 2.29 -5.89
CA HIS A 78 9.43 1.66 -7.21
C HIS A 78 8.86 0.22 -7.23
N GLY A 79 7.82 -0.03 -6.44
CA GLY A 79 7.17 -1.34 -6.35
C GLY A 79 6.33 -1.66 -7.59
N LEU A 80 5.16 -1.02 -7.71
CA LEU A 80 4.15 -1.33 -8.74
C LEU A 80 3.75 -0.09 -9.55
N GLY A 81 4.67 0.87 -9.58
CA GLY A 81 4.53 2.20 -10.16
C GLY A 81 5.57 3.14 -9.56
N ASP A 82 5.42 4.43 -9.82
CA ASP A 82 6.21 5.51 -9.21
C ASP A 82 5.52 6.18 -8.00
N GLU A 83 6.25 7.04 -7.29
CA GLU A 83 5.70 7.75 -6.12
C GLU A 83 4.47 8.60 -6.47
N ALA A 84 4.41 9.17 -7.67
CA ALA A 84 3.29 10.00 -8.09
C ALA A 84 2.02 9.16 -8.31
N GLU A 85 2.15 7.98 -8.92
CA GLU A 85 1.09 6.99 -9.08
C GLU A 85 0.57 6.51 -7.71
N LEU A 86 1.47 6.18 -6.78
CA LEU A 86 1.07 5.81 -5.42
C LEU A 86 0.27 6.92 -4.74
N ARG A 87 0.73 8.17 -4.86
CA ARG A 87 0.05 9.35 -4.30
C ARG A 87 -1.34 9.55 -4.90
N ARG A 88 -1.50 9.38 -6.22
CA ARG A 88 -2.81 9.48 -6.90
C ARG A 88 -3.75 8.38 -6.46
N ALA A 89 -3.30 7.12 -6.44
CA ALA A 89 -4.10 6.00 -5.95
C ALA A 89 -4.55 6.22 -4.49
N CYS A 90 -3.64 6.64 -3.62
CA CYS A 90 -3.98 6.95 -2.23
C CYS A 90 -4.99 8.10 -2.10
N ALA A 91 -4.88 9.13 -2.95
CA ALA A 91 -5.83 10.24 -2.97
C ALA A 91 -7.21 9.82 -3.47
N ALA A 92 -7.26 9.01 -4.53
CA ALA A 92 -8.50 8.45 -5.07
C ALA A 92 -9.21 7.57 -4.02
N CYS A 93 -8.49 6.64 -3.38
CA CYS A 93 -9.04 5.81 -2.31
C CYS A 93 -9.65 6.67 -1.18
N ARG A 94 -8.90 7.66 -0.68
CA ARG A 94 -9.41 8.56 0.38
C ARG A 94 -10.64 9.35 -0.05
N ALA A 95 -10.69 9.81 -1.31
CA ALA A 95 -11.84 10.54 -1.84
C ALA A 95 -13.10 9.67 -1.91
N ALA A 96 -12.94 8.35 -2.10
CA ALA A 96 -14.01 7.36 -2.05
C ALA A 96 -14.30 6.82 -0.65
N GLY A 97 -13.68 7.37 0.40
CA GLY A 97 -13.89 6.92 1.79
C GLY A 97 -13.10 5.66 2.18
N LEU A 98 -12.21 5.17 1.30
CA LEU A 98 -11.37 4.00 1.57
C LEU A 98 -10.11 4.39 2.34
N GLN A 99 -9.80 3.64 3.41
CA GLN A 99 -8.49 3.68 4.04
C GLN A 99 -7.45 2.97 3.16
N VAL A 100 -6.19 3.35 3.27
CA VAL A 100 -5.09 2.70 2.54
C VAL A 100 -4.09 2.13 3.53
N ILE A 101 -3.83 0.83 3.40
CA ILE A 101 -2.87 0.08 4.21
C ILE A 101 -1.69 -0.28 3.32
N GLY A 102 -0.49 0.16 3.69
CA GLY A 102 0.74 -0.22 3.02
C GLY A 102 1.31 -1.49 3.63
N ASP A 103 1.63 -2.49 2.80
CA ASP A 103 2.45 -3.63 3.21
C ASP A 103 3.92 -3.21 3.30
N ILE A 104 4.50 -3.32 4.49
CA ILE A 104 5.90 -2.96 4.74
C ILE A 104 6.67 -4.17 5.25
N VAL A 105 7.72 -4.54 4.53
CA VAL A 105 8.56 -5.70 4.84
C VAL A 105 9.76 -5.20 5.64
N PHE A 106 9.69 -5.23 6.98
CA PHE A 106 10.79 -4.78 7.84
C PHE A 106 11.72 -5.88 8.35
N ASN A 107 11.29 -7.14 8.26
CA ASN A 107 12.00 -8.26 8.87
C ASN A 107 13.32 -8.63 8.15
N HIS A 108 13.38 -8.42 6.83
CA HIS A 108 14.52 -8.85 6.00
C HIS A 108 14.70 -7.94 4.78
N MET A 109 15.85 -8.10 4.11
CA MET A 109 16.22 -7.40 2.88
C MET A 109 16.54 -8.42 1.77
N ILE A 110 16.76 -7.95 0.54
CA ILE A 110 17.19 -8.76 -0.59
C ILE A 110 18.48 -9.54 -0.27
N VAL A 111 18.52 -10.81 -0.69
CA VAL A 111 19.75 -11.60 -0.68
C VAL A 111 20.59 -11.17 -1.87
N VAL A 112 21.71 -10.49 -1.60
CA VAL A 112 22.68 -10.07 -2.63
C VAL A 112 23.79 -11.10 -2.85
N ALA A 113 24.01 -12.01 -1.89
CA ALA A 113 25.02 -13.05 -2.01
C ALA A 113 24.53 -14.19 -2.90
N SER A 114 25.34 -14.55 -3.90
CA SER A 114 25.14 -15.78 -4.65
C SER A 114 25.83 -16.95 -3.94
N ALA A 115 25.27 -18.16 -4.07
CA ALA A 115 25.96 -19.37 -3.59
C ALA A 115 27.33 -19.60 -4.26
N GLY A 116 27.62 -18.89 -5.36
CA GLY A 116 28.92 -18.92 -6.04
C GLY A 116 29.99 -18.04 -5.39
N GLU A 117 29.63 -17.02 -4.61
CA GLU A 117 30.60 -16.18 -3.88
C GLU A 117 31.19 -16.88 -2.65
N TRP A 118 30.57 -17.99 -2.21
CA TRP A 118 30.99 -18.78 -1.05
C TRP A 118 31.68 -20.10 -1.42
N ARG A 119 31.98 -20.32 -2.71
CA ARG A 119 32.78 -21.46 -3.20
C ARG A 119 34.16 -21.00 -3.62
#